data_AF-A0A968A1K1-F1
#
_entry.id   AF-A0A968A1K1-F1
#
_cell.length_a   1.000
_cell.length_b   1.000
_cell.length_c   1.000
_cell.angle_alpha   90.00
_cell.angle_beta   90.00
_cell.angle_gamma   90.00
#
_symmetry.space_group_name_H-M   'P 1'
#
loop_
_entity.id
_entity.type
_entity.pdbx_description
1 polymer ?
#
loop_
_entity_poly.entity_id
_entity_poly.type
_entity_poly.pdbx_seq_one_letter_code
_entity_poly.pdbx_strand_id
1 'polypeptide(L)'
;MSSIIPETAKLVHLRVIVQDDAASSSLALRENGNSNLHNGNAVRTQAPDIVNEGEVLVKPDKNRKIEYNATNTTWTLINIVVRGWFL
;
A
#
# COMPACT_ATOMS: atom_id res chain seq x y z
N MET A 1 9.87 -3.29 18.07
CA MET A 1 8.73 -3.04 17.15
C MET A 1 7.60 -3.96 17.55
N SER A 2 6.44 -3.42 17.93
CA SER A 2 5.22 -4.22 18.10
C SER A 2 4.64 -4.48 16.71
N SER A 3 4.62 -5.74 16.24
CA SER A 3 3.95 -6.04 14.98
C SER A 3 2.44 -6.01 15.18
N ILE A 4 1.76 -5.05 14.55
CA ILE A 4 0.30 -4.89 14.57
C ILE A 4 -0.38 -6.13 13.96
N ILE A 5 0.26 -6.71 12.94
CA ILE A 5 -0.21 -7.90 12.24
C ILE A 5 0.26 -9.14 13.03
N PRO A 6 -0.62 -10.12 13.33
CA PRO A 6 -0.19 -11.37 13.94
C PRO A 6 0.45 -12.32 12.92
N GLU A 7 1.23 -13.28 13.40
CA GLU A 7 1.89 -14.28 12.54
C GLU A 7 0.93 -15.19 11.77
N THR A 8 -0.29 -15.35 12.27
CA THR A 8 -1.33 -16.14 11.64
C THR A 8 -2.05 -15.41 10.50
N ALA A 9 -1.76 -14.13 10.26
CA ALA A 9 -2.43 -13.36 9.21
C ALA A 9 -1.98 -13.81 7.81
N LYS A 10 -2.92 -14.29 7.00
CA LYS A 10 -2.70 -14.67 5.59
C LYS A 10 -2.94 -13.52 4.61
N LEU A 11 -3.75 -12.54 5.02
CA LEU A 11 -4.11 -11.38 4.22
C LEU A 11 -4.37 -10.20 5.14
N VAL A 12 -3.90 -9.02 4.77
CA VAL A 12 -4.05 -7.78 5.54
C VAL A 12 -4.88 -6.79 4.72
N HIS A 13 -5.85 -6.14 5.37
CA HIS A 13 -6.65 -5.08 4.80
C HIS A 13 -6.12 -3.72 5.24
N LEU A 14 -5.71 -2.92 4.27
CA LEU A 14 -5.10 -1.61 4.46
C LEU A 14 -5.93 -0.54 3.77
N ARG A 15 -6.27 0.51 4.51
CA ARG A 15 -6.74 1.76 3.93
C ARG A 15 -5.52 2.62 3.61
N VAL A 16 -5.39 3.05 2.36
CA VAL A 16 -4.24 3.81 1.86
C VAL A 16 -4.74 5.16 1.36
N ILE A 17 -4.17 6.23 1.88
CA ILE A 17 -4.47 7.61 1.48
C ILE A 17 -3.16 8.24 0.99
N VAL A 18 -3.21 8.83 -0.19
CA VAL A 18 -2.06 9.48 -0.82
C VAL A 18 -2.40 10.89 -1.30
N GLN A 19 -1.39 11.76 -1.32
CA GLN A 19 -1.42 13.07 -1.95
C GLN A 19 -0.02 13.35 -2.50
N ASP A 20 0.05 13.95 -3.69
CA ASP A 20 1.31 14.33 -4.32
C ASP A 20 1.13 15.65 -5.08
N ASP A 21 2.22 16.38 -5.30
CA ASP A 21 2.24 17.61 -6.11
C ASP A 21 2.27 17.32 -7.63
N ALA A 22 2.23 16.04 -8.00
CA ALA A 22 2.19 15.54 -9.37
C ALA A 22 0.94 14.67 -9.63
N ALA A 23 0.42 14.76 -10.86
CA ALA A 23 -0.61 13.85 -11.33
C ALA A 23 -0.01 12.49 -11.72
N SER A 24 -0.83 11.44 -11.65
CA SER A 24 -0.48 10.07 -12.04
C SER A 24 0.63 9.39 -11.22
N SER A 25 0.99 9.96 -10.06
CA SER A 25 1.81 9.28 -9.08
C SER A 25 1.03 8.10 -8.51
N SER A 26 1.69 6.95 -8.36
CA SER A 26 1.06 5.72 -7.88
C SER A 26 1.88 5.06 -6.77
N LEU A 27 1.17 4.55 -5.78
CA LEU A 27 1.69 3.72 -4.71
C LEU A 27 0.98 2.37 -4.74
N ALA A 28 1.74 1.30 -4.99
CA ALA A 28 1.27 -0.07 -4.95
C ALA A 28 1.86 -0.78 -3.74
N LEU A 29 1.02 -1.42 -2.93
CA LEU A 29 1.44 -2.33 -1.86
C LEU A 29 1.30 -3.77 -2.36
N ARG A 30 2.35 -4.58 -2.20
CA ARG A 30 2.47 -5.89 -2.83
C ARG A 30 3.14 -6.92 -1.91
N GLU A 31 2.86 -8.18 -2.23
CA GLU A 31 3.57 -9.32 -1.63
C GLU A 31 5.07 -9.22 -1.91
N ASN A 32 5.88 -9.68 -0.94
CA ASN A 32 7.33 -9.64 -1.04
C ASN A 32 7.82 -10.53 -2.19
N GLY A 33 8.66 -9.99 -3.08
CA GLY A 33 9.16 -10.69 -4.26
C GLY A 33 8.18 -10.69 -5.44
N ASN A 34 7.08 -9.93 -5.36
CA ASN A 34 6.16 -9.81 -6.48
C ASN A 34 6.77 -8.96 -7.61
N SER A 35 7.09 -9.62 -8.73
CA SER A 35 7.61 -9.01 -9.96
C SER A 35 6.52 -8.60 -10.96
N ASN A 36 5.24 -8.89 -10.68
CA ASN A 36 4.14 -8.54 -11.56
C ASN A 36 3.81 -7.05 -11.47
N LEU A 37 3.94 -6.34 -12.59
CA LEU A 37 3.73 -4.89 -12.69
C LEU A 37 2.29 -4.50 -13.09
N HIS A 38 1.48 -5.45 -13.55
CA HIS A 38 0.21 -5.14 -14.25
C HIS A 38 -1.05 -5.64 -13.55
N ASN A 39 -0.93 -6.42 -12.46
CA ASN A 39 -2.08 -6.97 -11.73
C ASN A 39 -1.94 -6.76 -10.22
N GLY A 40 -1.80 -5.50 -9.80
CA GLY A 40 -1.67 -5.11 -8.40
C GLY A 40 -2.60 -3.97 -8.02
N ASN A 41 -3.03 -3.96 -6.76
CA ASN A 41 -3.76 -2.83 -6.19
C ASN A 41 -2.80 -1.64 -6.02
N ALA A 42 -3.17 -0.49 -6.58
CA ALA A 42 -2.43 0.74 -6.44
C ALA A 42 -3.39 1.92 -6.22
N VAL A 43 -3.02 2.85 -5.35
CA VAL A 43 -3.69 4.13 -5.22
C VAL A 43 -2.94 5.15 -6.06
N ARG A 44 -3.66 5.95 -6.84
CA ARG A 44 -3.08 6.90 -7.80
C ARG A 44 -3.61 8.32 -7.57
N THR A 45 -2.74 9.31 -7.71
CA THR A 45 -3.16 10.71 -7.77
C THR A 45 -3.78 11.00 -9.14
N GLN A 46 -4.99 11.54 -9.16
CA GLN A 46 -5.67 11.91 -10.41
C GLN A 46 -5.26 13.29 -10.93
N ALA A 47 -4.90 14.18 -10.01
CA ALA A 47 -4.44 15.55 -10.25
C ALA A 47 -3.50 15.96 -9.10
N PRO A 48 -2.65 16.99 -9.30
CA PRO A 48 -1.81 17.54 -8.24
C PRO A 48 -2.63 17.99 -7.03
N ASP A 49 -2.08 17.79 -5.85
CA ASP A 49 -2.58 18.27 -4.56
C ASP A 49 -3.97 17.76 -4.15
N ILE A 50 -4.51 16.75 -4.86
CA ILE A 50 -5.77 16.09 -4.48
C ILE A 50 -5.48 14.83 -3.67
N VAL A 51 -6.19 14.70 -2.55
CA VAL A 51 -6.15 13.49 -1.72
C VAL A 51 -6.91 12.37 -2.42
N ASN A 52 -6.24 11.24 -2.62
CA ASN A 52 -6.82 10.02 -3.15
C ASN A 52 -6.75 8.91 -2.11
N GLU A 53 -7.77 8.05 -2.10
CA GLU A 53 -7.91 6.95 -1.16
C GLU A 53 -8.22 5.65 -1.89
N GLY A 54 -7.70 4.54 -1.37
CA GLY A 54 -8.08 3.20 -1.80
C GLY A 54 -7.91 2.16 -0.71
N GLU A 55 -8.63 1.06 -0.86
CA GLU A 55 -8.52 -0.12 0.00
C GLU A 55 -7.64 -1.17 -0.68
N VAL A 56 -6.71 -1.74 0.08
CA VAL A 56 -5.72 -2.69 -0.42
C VAL A 56 -5.73 -3.95 0.43
N LEU A 57 -5.93 -5.08 -0.23
CA LEU A 57 -5.71 -6.41 0.34
C LEU A 57 -4.36 -6.94 -0.13
N VAL A 58 -3.49 -7.29 0.81
CA VAL A 58 -2.13 -7.75 0.50
C VAL A 58 -1.66 -8.85 1.46
N LYS A 59 -0.92 -9.81 0.93
CA LYS A 59 -0.32 -10.90 1.72
C LYS A 59 0.99 -10.42 2.34
N PRO A 60 1.13 -10.44 3.67
CA PRO A 60 2.42 -10.18 4.30
C PRO A 60 3.34 -11.40 4.11
N ASP A 61 4.66 -11.17 4.10
CA ASP A 61 5.63 -12.26 4.10
C ASP A 61 5.73 -12.94 5.48
N LYS A 62 6.56 -13.98 5.57
CA LYS A 62 6.81 -14.71 6.83
C LYS A 62 7.34 -13.84 7.98
N ASN A 63 7.91 -12.68 7.67
CA ASN A 63 8.42 -11.70 8.62
C ASN A 63 7.43 -10.54 8.86
N ARG A 64 6.19 -10.67 8.38
CA ARG A 64 5.13 -9.67 8.47
C ARG A 64 5.48 -8.35 7.75
N LYS A 65 6.25 -8.45 6.66
CA LYS A 65 6.63 -7.34 5.80
C LYS A 65 5.79 -7.34 4.53
N ILE A 66 5.51 -6.14 4.05
CA ILE A 66 4.82 -5.85 2.80
C ILE A 66 5.77 -4.98 1.98
N GLU A 67 5.94 -5.29 0.71
CA GLU A 67 6.72 -4.46 -0.21
C GLU A 67 5.85 -3.37 -0.81
N TYR A 68 6.50 -2.29 -1.27
CA TYR A 68 5.82 -1.25 -2.01
C TYR A 68 6.54 -0.97 -3.34
N ASN A 69 5.81 -0.39 -4.28
CA ASN A 69 6.36 0.23 -5.47
C ASN A 69 5.71 1.61 -5.60
N ALA A 70 6.53 2.65 -5.64
CA ALA A 70 6.08 4.01 -5.81
C ALA A 70 6.71 4.59 -7.08
N THR A 71 5.92 5.26 -7.90
CA THR A 71 6.45 5.92 -9.13
C THR A 71 7.17 7.22 -8.83
N ASN A 72 6.97 7.79 -7.63
CA ASN A 72 7.65 8.99 -7.16
C ASN A 72 8.44 8.69 -5.89
N THR A 73 9.57 9.37 -5.71
CA THR A 73 10.46 9.24 -4.55
C THR A 73 10.04 10.17 -3.41
N THR A 74 9.32 11.26 -3.73
CA THR A 74 8.74 12.21 -2.78
C THR A 74 7.23 12.18 -2.88
N TRP A 75 6.56 12.37 -1.75
CA TRP A 75 5.10 12.44 -1.65
C TRP A 75 4.71 13.48 -0.60
N THR A 76 3.67 14.26 -0.86
CA THR A 76 3.10 15.19 0.13
C THR A 76 2.50 14.44 1.31
N LEU A 77 1.79 13.34 1.03
CA LEU A 77 1.17 12.50 2.06
C LEU A 77 1.18 11.03 1.62
N ILE A 78 1.60 10.17 2.54
CA ILE A 78 1.26 8.74 2.52
C ILE A 78 0.75 8.39 3.92
N ASN A 79 -0.51 7.96 4.02
CA ASN A 79 -1.10 7.47 5.25
C ASN A 79 -1.66 6.07 5.03
N ILE A 80 -1.20 5.11 5.83
CA ILE A 80 -1.57 3.69 5.75
C ILE A 80 -2.16 3.28 7.09
N VAL A 81 -3.41 2.82 7.07
CA VAL A 81 -4.14 2.37 8.26
C VAL A 81 -4.44 0.89 8.12
N VAL A 82 -4.01 0.09 9.11
CA VAL A 82 -4.40 -1.32 9.21
C VAL A 82 -5.87 -1.39 9.65
N ARG A 83 -6.74 -1.91 8.78
CA ARG A 83 -8.18 -2.07 9.04
C ARG A 83 -8.52 -3.43 9.63
N GLY A 84 -7.69 -4.44 9.37
CA GLY A 84 -7.84 -5.80 9.90
C GLY A 84 -7.02 -6.81 9.12
N TRP A 85 -7.22 -8.10 9.41
CA TRP A 85 -6.55 -9.21 8.74
C TRP A 85 -7.41 -10.47 8.74
N PHE A 86 -7.05 -11.40 7.85
CA PHE A 86 -7.68 -12.71 7.69
C PHE A 86 -6.70 -13.80 8.12
N LEU A 87 -7.22 -14.85 8.76
CA LEU A 87 -6.45 -15.97 9.35
C LEU A 87 -6.28 -17.16 8.40
#